data_AF-A0A3B9AJT5-F1
#
_entry.id   AF-A0A3B9AJT5-F1
#
_cell.length_a   1.000
_cell.length_b   1.000
_cell.length_c   1.000
_cell.angle_alpha   90.00
_cell.angle_beta   90.00
_cell.angle_gamma   90.00
#
_symmetry.space_group_name_H-M   'P 1'
#
loop_
_entity.id
_entity.type
_entity.pdbx_description
1 polymer ?
#
loop_
_entity_poly.entity_id
_entity_poly.type
_entity_poly.pdbx_seq_one_letter_code
_entity_poly.pdbx_strand_id
1 'polypeptide(L)'
;MKEKILKTLTALILVILPFLVGTSIGKYSPYVETNSFTAYVAIWTVISMAFATIIFLFLRYFQLNRIGVLLFLLICPMVGIIGLAAPPDLSIKMLEHPEREHLRYIFLFIAAAIFGLLTLFLFKGNMLTIKGSGRWIITLIFVVAFAEFIWEFTHHYLYPEGLKLWISEGKNAEDFGKNYDNFSIISIGVMGRYVQFISIIWLSLHLYKLREIKIWSPILVGISGLLGIVSATVIYVTEMNIPKGFEFLFLFFIPGIPFLLLYWLGVALLTNFRKRDIIA
;
A
#
# COMPACT_ATOMS: atom_id res chain seq x y z
N MET A 1 26.25 8.56 20.54
CA MET A 1 26.50 8.47 19.08
C MET A 1 26.14 7.10 18.49
N LYS A 2 26.69 6.00 19.02
CA LYS A 2 26.41 4.62 18.55
C LYS A 2 24.92 4.24 18.50
N GLU A 3 24.16 4.54 19.56
CA GLU A 3 22.71 4.24 19.61
C GLU A 3 21.90 5.01 18.55
N LYS A 4 22.27 6.26 18.27
CA LYS A 4 21.60 7.09 17.25
C LYS A 4 21.86 6.55 15.85
N ILE A 5 23.11 6.15 15.56
CA ILE A 5 23.49 5.53 14.29
C ILE A 5 22.74 4.21 14.10
N LEU A 6 22.70 3.35 15.13
CA LEU A 6 21.99 2.08 15.09
C LEU A 6 20.50 2.27 14.79
N LYS A 7 19.81 3.18 15.50
CA LYS A 7 18.38 3.46 15.26
C LYS A 7 18.11 3.94 13.83
N THR A 8 18.98 4.78 13.28
CA THR A 8 18.84 5.26 11.89
C THR A 8 19.07 4.12 10.89
N LEU A 9 20.08 3.28 11.11
CA LEU A 9 20.33 2.11 10.25
C LEU A 9 19.17 1.11 10.32
N THR A 10 18.63 0.84 11.50
CA THR A 10 17.44 -0.01 11.66
C THR A 10 16.25 0.56 10.90
N ALA A 11 15.97 1.85 11.02
CA ALA A 11 14.88 2.48 10.27
C ALA A 11 15.08 2.35 8.75
N LEU A 12 16.30 2.55 8.25
CA LEU A 12 16.61 2.42 6.84
C LEU A 12 16.42 0.98 6.32
N ILE A 13 16.89 -0.01 7.07
CA ILE A 13 16.69 -1.44 6.75
C ILE A 13 15.20 -1.77 6.73
N LEU A 14 14.44 -1.31 7.72
CA LEU A 14 12.99 -1.56 7.79
C LEU A 14 12.24 -0.88 6.62
N VAL A 15 12.62 0.32 6.21
CA VAL A 15 12.02 1.02 5.07
C VAL A 15 12.13 0.20 3.78
N ILE A 16 13.28 -0.45 3.55
CA ILE A 16 13.53 -1.27 2.35
C ILE A 16 13.13 -2.73 2.50
N LEU A 17 12.75 -3.17 3.71
CA LEU A 17 12.47 -4.57 4.03
C LEU A 17 11.41 -5.23 3.13
N PRO A 18 10.29 -4.57 2.76
CA PRO A 18 9.32 -5.17 1.84
C PRO A 18 9.93 -5.52 0.48
N PHE A 19 10.88 -4.72 0.00
CA PHE A 19 11.59 -4.97 -1.24
C PHE A 19 12.59 -6.10 -1.09
N LEU A 20 13.38 -6.12 -0.01
CA LEU A 20 14.36 -7.19 0.22
C LEU A 20 13.69 -8.56 0.28
N VAL A 21 12.60 -8.68 1.02
CA VAL A 21 11.89 -9.96 1.17
C VAL A 21 11.00 -10.26 -0.04
N GLY A 22 10.27 -9.26 -0.55
CA GLY A 22 9.43 -9.40 -1.74
C GLY A 22 10.22 -9.87 -2.96
N THR A 23 11.35 -9.21 -3.27
CA THR A 23 12.22 -9.63 -4.39
C THR A 23 12.81 -11.02 -4.20
N SER A 24 13.12 -11.40 -2.95
CA SER A 24 13.63 -12.74 -2.64
C SER A 24 12.59 -13.82 -2.91
N ILE A 25 11.32 -13.59 -2.54
CA ILE A 25 10.24 -14.55 -2.85
C ILE A 25 9.77 -14.48 -4.30
N GLY A 26 10.11 -13.42 -5.04
CA GLY A 26 9.76 -13.25 -6.45
C GLY A 26 10.28 -14.36 -7.36
N LYS A 27 11.35 -15.06 -6.96
CA LYS A 27 11.85 -16.26 -7.65
C LYS A 27 10.82 -17.41 -7.66
N TYR A 28 9.89 -17.42 -6.71
CA TYR A 28 8.80 -18.38 -6.60
C TYR A 28 7.46 -17.83 -7.11
N SER A 29 7.46 -16.65 -7.74
CA SER A 29 6.24 -16.00 -8.25
C SER A 29 5.46 -16.94 -9.17
N PRO A 30 4.12 -17.00 -9.06
CA PRO A 30 3.29 -17.82 -9.94
C PRO A 30 3.26 -17.31 -11.39
N TYR A 31 3.77 -16.10 -11.65
CA TYR A 31 3.89 -15.57 -13.02
C TYR A 31 5.05 -16.20 -13.81
N VAL A 32 5.91 -17.00 -13.15
CA VAL A 32 6.91 -17.83 -13.82
C VAL A 32 6.31 -19.22 -14.00
N GLU A 33 6.19 -19.70 -15.25
CA GLU A 33 5.42 -20.90 -15.62
C GLU A 33 5.75 -22.17 -14.82
N THR A 34 7.01 -22.34 -14.39
CA THR A 34 7.45 -23.51 -13.63
C THR A 34 7.04 -23.50 -12.15
N ASN A 35 6.55 -22.36 -11.64
CA ASN A 35 6.29 -22.17 -10.22
C ASN A 35 4.83 -22.51 -9.86
N SER A 36 4.67 -23.12 -8.68
CA SER A 36 3.34 -23.43 -8.14
C SER A 36 2.72 -22.22 -7.44
N PHE A 37 1.48 -21.89 -7.82
CA PHE A 37 0.66 -20.90 -7.13
C PHE A 37 0.52 -21.19 -5.63
N THR A 38 0.21 -22.44 -5.28
CA THR A 38 0.03 -22.87 -3.89
C THR A 38 1.32 -22.75 -3.08
N ALA A 39 2.47 -23.06 -3.68
CA ALA A 39 3.77 -22.90 -3.03
C ALA A 39 4.06 -21.42 -2.73
N TYR A 40 3.78 -20.52 -3.68
CA TYR A 40 3.95 -19.08 -3.47
C TYR A 40 3.08 -18.56 -2.30
N VAL A 41 1.79 -18.93 -2.28
CA VAL A 41 0.87 -18.56 -1.19
C VAL A 41 1.35 -19.11 0.16
N ALA A 42 1.85 -20.34 0.20
CA ALA A 42 2.38 -20.93 1.43
C ALA A 42 3.64 -20.19 1.94
N ILE A 43 4.59 -19.88 1.05
CA ILE A 43 5.80 -19.12 1.38
C ILE A 43 5.44 -17.74 1.94
N TRP A 44 4.55 -17.01 1.24
CA TRP A 44 4.06 -15.71 1.68
C TRP A 44 3.35 -15.78 3.05
N THR A 45 2.53 -16.81 3.27
CA THR A 45 1.82 -17.02 4.54
C THR A 45 2.79 -17.23 5.69
N VAL A 46 3.79 -18.10 5.53
CA VAL A 46 4.80 -18.38 6.56
C VAL A 46 5.60 -17.11 6.90
N ILE A 47 6.00 -16.34 5.88
CA ILE A 47 6.72 -15.07 6.09
C ILE A 47 5.84 -14.04 6.80
N SER A 48 4.57 -13.93 6.42
CA SER A 48 3.61 -13.03 7.06
C SER A 48 3.37 -13.41 8.53
N MET A 49 3.25 -14.71 8.84
CA MET A 49 3.17 -15.22 10.20
C MET A 49 4.45 -14.91 11.00
N ALA A 50 5.62 -15.04 10.38
CA ALA A 50 6.89 -14.69 11.02
C ALA A 50 6.93 -13.18 11.38
N PHE A 51 6.56 -12.29 10.46
CA PHE A 51 6.49 -10.85 10.75
C PHE A 51 5.48 -10.52 11.86
N ALA A 52 4.28 -11.10 11.79
CA ALA A 52 3.25 -10.92 12.80
C ALA A 52 3.71 -11.43 14.18
N THR A 53 4.39 -12.57 14.23
CA THR A 53 4.95 -13.14 15.46
C THR A 53 6.05 -12.25 16.02
N ILE A 54 6.97 -11.78 15.18
CA ILE A 54 8.04 -10.87 15.59
C ILE A 54 7.44 -9.60 16.20
N ILE A 55 6.52 -8.92 15.51
CA ILE A 55 5.94 -7.68 16.05
C ILE A 55 5.14 -7.91 17.33
N PHE A 56 4.47 -9.06 17.46
CA PHE A 56 3.78 -9.45 18.69
C PHE A 56 4.75 -9.70 19.85
N LEU A 57 5.88 -10.36 19.60
CA LEU A 57 6.95 -10.51 20.59
C LEU A 57 7.50 -9.14 21.00
N PHE A 58 7.76 -8.24 20.05
CA PHE A 58 8.20 -6.88 20.36
C PHE A 58 7.16 -6.11 21.20
N LEU A 59 5.86 -6.28 20.94
CA LEU A 59 4.79 -5.70 21.75
C LEU A 59 4.81 -6.19 23.21
N ARG A 60 5.21 -7.45 23.45
CA ARG A 60 5.33 -8.00 24.81
C ARG A 60 6.50 -7.38 25.58
N TYR A 61 7.60 -7.07 24.90
CA TYR A 61 8.83 -6.58 25.54
C TYR A 61 8.96 -5.04 25.54
N PHE A 62 8.31 -4.33 24.61
CA PHE A 62 8.48 -2.89 24.41
C PHE A 62 7.13 -2.15 24.37
N GLN A 63 7.10 -0.90 24.84
CA GLN A 63 5.97 0.01 24.59
C GLN A 63 6.03 0.52 23.16
N LEU A 64 5.37 -0.20 22.25
CA LEU A 64 5.21 0.24 20.87
C LEU A 64 3.95 1.08 20.71
N ASN A 65 4.02 2.06 19.81
CA ASN A 65 2.85 2.79 19.37
C ASN A 65 1.91 1.82 18.62
N ARG A 66 0.65 1.70 19.07
CA ARG A 66 -0.34 0.78 18.49
C ARG A 66 -0.63 1.07 17.01
N ILE A 67 -0.67 2.34 16.63
CA ILE A 67 -0.81 2.76 15.22
C ILE A 67 0.43 2.32 14.44
N GLY A 68 1.62 2.50 15.03
CA GLY A 68 2.88 2.04 14.44
C GLY A 68 2.88 0.53 14.17
N VAL A 69 2.41 -0.28 15.11
CA VAL A 69 2.29 -1.73 14.94
C VAL A 69 1.28 -2.09 13.84
N LEU A 70 0.10 -1.48 13.86
CA LEU A 70 -0.91 -1.73 12.84
C LEU A 70 -0.39 -1.41 11.45
N LEU A 71 0.25 -0.26 11.27
CA LEU A 71 0.82 0.16 10.00
C LEU A 71 2.01 -0.71 9.58
N PHE A 72 2.80 -1.22 10.54
CA PHE A 72 3.88 -2.13 10.23
C PHE A 72 3.38 -3.46 9.64
N LEU A 73 2.18 -3.92 10.01
CA LEU A 73 1.57 -5.14 9.43
C LEU A 73 1.29 -5.03 7.93
N LEU A 74 1.30 -3.81 7.35
CA LEU A 74 1.25 -3.63 5.89
C LEU A 74 2.44 -4.29 5.19
N ILE A 75 3.53 -4.62 5.90
CA ILE A 75 4.63 -5.41 5.33
C ILE A 75 4.14 -6.74 4.74
N CYS A 76 3.14 -7.39 5.35
CA CYS A 76 2.64 -8.69 4.91
C CYS A 76 2.06 -8.62 3.49
N PRO A 77 1.02 -7.81 3.19
CA PRO A 77 0.53 -7.66 1.83
C PRO A 77 1.56 -7.02 0.88
N MET A 78 2.42 -6.10 1.34
CA MET A 78 3.43 -5.48 0.47
C MET A 78 4.47 -6.48 -0.03
N VAL A 79 4.95 -7.38 0.83
CA VAL A 79 5.87 -8.46 0.43
C VAL A 79 5.23 -9.37 -0.61
N GLY A 80 3.94 -9.70 -0.44
CA GLY A 80 3.18 -10.46 -1.44
C GLY A 80 3.10 -9.73 -2.78
N ILE A 81 2.68 -8.47 -2.79
CA ILE A 81 2.53 -7.71 -4.05
C ILE A 81 3.87 -7.53 -4.77
N ILE A 82 4.93 -7.12 -4.05
CA ILE A 82 6.28 -6.97 -4.63
C ILE A 82 6.78 -8.33 -5.12
N GLY A 83 6.50 -9.40 -4.38
CA GLY A 83 6.91 -10.76 -4.71
C GLY A 83 6.16 -11.38 -5.89
N LEU A 84 5.05 -10.82 -6.36
CA LEU A 84 4.48 -11.26 -7.64
C LEU A 84 5.41 -10.90 -8.81
N ALA A 85 6.27 -9.88 -8.64
CA ALA A 85 7.32 -9.48 -9.57
C ALA A 85 6.85 -9.26 -11.03
N ALA A 86 5.56 -8.97 -11.21
CA ALA A 86 4.94 -8.75 -12.50
C ALA A 86 3.85 -7.66 -12.37
N PRO A 87 3.67 -6.81 -13.39
CA PRO A 87 2.47 -5.96 -13.50
C PRO A 87 1.22 -6.84 -13.70
N PRO A 88 0.01 -6.28 -13.54
CA PRO A 88 -1.22 -6.97 -13.92
C PRO A 88 -1.18 -7.41 -15.39
N ASP A 89 -1.57 -8.65 -15.66
CA ASP A 89 -1.74 -9.16 -17.02
C ASP A 89 -3.13 -8.80 -17.53
N LEU A 90 -3.19 -7.99 -18.60
CA LEU A 90 -4.44 -7.61 -19.26
C LEU A 90 -4.62 -8.32 -20.61
N SER A 91 -3.76 -9.30 -20.91
CA SER A 91 -3.80 -10.09 -22.14
C SER A 91 -4.64 -11.36 -21.97
N ILE A 92 -4.81 -12.10 -23.06
CA ILE A 92 -5.53 -13.38 -23.06
C ILE A 92 -4.93 -14.42 -22.10
N LYS A 93 -3.63 -14.30 -21.78
CA LYS A 93 -2.92 -15.19 -20.86
C LYS A 93 -3.46 -15.10 -19.43
N MET A 94 -4.07 -13.98 -19.05
CA MET A 94 -4.77 -13.85 -17.77
C MET A 94 -5.86 -14.93 -17.60
N LEU A 95 -6.50 -15.37 -18.68
CA LEU A 95 -7.56 -16.38 -18.62
C LEU A 95 -7.05 -17.80 -18.38
N GLU A 96 -5.77 -18.06 -18.62
CA GLU A 96 -5.14 -19.34 -18.31
C GLU A 96 -4.96 -19.52 -16.80
N HIS A 97 -4.72 -18.40 -16.09
CA HIS A 97 -4.42 -18.37 -14.67
C HIS A 97 -5.04 -17.16 -13.95
N PRO A 98 -6.39 -17.06 -13.92
CA PRO A 98 -7.10 -15.92 -13.33
C PRO A 98 -6.80 -15.74 -11.83
N GLU A 99 -6.47 -16.83 -11.14
CA GLU A 99 -6.13 -16.83 -9.71
C GLU A 99 -4.94 -15.92 -9.37
N ARG A 100 -4.05 -15.65 -10.34
CA ARG A 100 -2.87 -14.80 -10.15
C ARG A 100 -3.23 -13.33 -9.96
N GLU A 101 -4.22 -12.85 -10.70
CA GLU A 101 -4.73 -11.48 -10.54
C GLU A 101 -5.63 -11.39 -9.32
N HIS A 102 -6.50 -12.38 -9.08
CA HIS A 102 -7.29 -12.45 -7.84
C HIS A 102 -6.39 -12.37 -6.59
N LEU A 103 -5.26 -13.09 -6.56
CA LEU A 103 -4.30 -13.05 -5.46
C LEU A 103 -3.70 -11.66 -5.25
N ARG A 104 -3.33 -10.95 -6.33
CA ARG A 104 -2.81 -9.57 -6.27
C ARG A 104 -3.79 -8.65 -5.55
N TYR A 105 -5.06 -8.71 -5.95
CA TYR A 105 -6.10 -7.87 -5.36
C TYR A 105 -6.51 -8.33 -3.97
N ILE A 106 -6.41 -9.63 -3.64
CA ILE A 106 -6.54 -10.12 -2.26
C ILE A 106 -5.48 -9.49 -1.35
N PHE A 107 -4.21 -9.40 -1.77
CA PHE A 107 -3.19 -8.70 -1.00
C PHE A 107 -3.53 -7.21 -0.80
N LEU A 108 -4.02 -6.55 -1.84
CA LEU A 108 -4.48 -5.16 -1.75
C LEU A 108 -5.69 -5.01 -0.83
N PHE A 109 -6.65 -5.93 -0.85
CA PHE A 109 -7.79 -5.96 0.09
C PHE A 109 -7.33 -6.15 1.54
N ILE A 110 -6.33 -6.99 1.81
CA ILE A 110 -5.73 -7.12 3.14
C ILE A 110 -5.12 -5.78 3.59
N ALA A 111 -4.41 -5.09 2.69
CA ALA A 111 -3.86 -3.76 2.97
C ALA A 111 -4.95 -2.72 3.23
N ALA A 112 -6.02 -2.72 2.43
CA ALA A 112 -7.20 -1.89 2.63
C ALA A 112 -7.88 -2.17 3.98
N ALA A 113 -8.00 -3.44 4.39
CA ALA A 113 -8.57 -3.80 5.69
C ALA A 113 -7.74 -3.22 6.85
N ILE A 114 -6.40 -3.26 6.76
CA ILE A 114 -5.51 -2.63 7.74
C ILE A 114 -5.70 -1.10 7.74
N PHE A 115 -5.85 -0.48 6.57
CA PHE A 115 -6.16 0.96 6.46
C PHE A 115 -7.55 1.30 7.05
N GLY A 116 -8.55 0.45 6.87
CA GLY A 116 -9.87 0.57 7.49
C GLY A 116 -9.79 0.48 9.02
N LEU A 117 -8.98 -0.45 9.56
CA LEU A 117 -8.71 -0.52 11.00
C LEU A 117 -8.00 0.73 11.52
N LEU A 118 -7.03 1.27 10.77
CA LEU A 118 -6.39 2.55 11.10
C LEU A 118 -7.45 3.64 11.21
N THR A 119 -8.26 3.77 10.17
CA THR A 119 -9.36 4.74 10.05
C THR A 119 -10.28 4.65 11.27
N LEU A 120 -10.72 3.45 11.66
CA LEU A 120 -11.50 3.23 12.88
C LEU A 120 -10.76 3.64 14.17
N PHE A 121 -9.46 3.35 14.30
CA PHE A 121 -8.69 3.77 15.48
C PHE A 121 -8.48 5.28 15.57
N LEU A 122 -8.30 5.95 14.43
CA LEU A 122 -8.24 7.41 14.38
C LEU A 122 -9.53 8.02 14.94
N PHE A 123 -10.66 7.33 14.79
CA PHE A 123 -11.97 7.84 15.21
C PHE A 123 -12.46 7.33 16.55
N LYS A 124 -12.09 6.14 17.01
CA LYS A 124 -12.51 5.65 18.34
C LYS A 124 -11.61 6.17 19.47
N GLY A 125 -10.38 6.59 19.16
CA GLY A 125 -9.40 6.95 20.18
C GLY A 125 -9.17 8.45 20.36
N ASN A 126 -8.68 8.83 21.55
CA ASN A 126 -7.96 10.10 21.75
C ASN A 126 -6.54 10.07 21.14
N MET A 127 -6.21 9.07 20.31
CA MET A 127 -4.84 8.74 19.90
C MET A 127 -4.15 9.83 19.08
N LEU A 128 -4.89 10.61 18.28
CA LEU A 128 -4.32 11.72 17.50
C LEU A 128 -4.65 13.11 18.08
N THR A 129 -5.31 13.20 19.22
CA THR A 129 -5.70 14.47 19.89
C THR A 129 -6.43 15.49 18.98
N ILE A 130 -7.12 15.04 17.94
CA ILE A 130 -7.87 15.92 17.02
C ILE A 130 -9.21 16.29 17.67
N LYS A 131 -9.46 17.58 17.87
CA LYS A 131 -10.69 18.09 18.51
C LYS A 131 -11.59 18.83 17.51
N GLY A 132 -12.88 18.90 17.82
CA GLY A 132 -13.86 19.72 17.09
C GLY A 132 -14.21 19.20 15.69
N SER A 133 -14.64 20.11 14.81
CA SER A 133 -15.08 19.83 13.43
C SER A 133 -13.99 19.23 12.55
N GLY A 134 -12.72 19.59 12.80
CA GLY A 134 -11.57 19.04 12.05
C GLY A 134 -11.49 17.51 12.13
N ARG A 135 -11.87 16.91 13.27
CA ARG A 135 -11.92 15.44 13.40
C ARG A 135 -12.86 14.82 12.38
N TRP A 136 -14.06 15.37 12.20
CA TRP A 136 -15.06 14.86 11.28
C TRP A 136 -14.67 15.04 9.81
N ILE A 137 -14.03 16.16 9.48
CA ILE A 137 -13.53 16.41 8.12
C ILE A 137 -12.47 15.39 7.74
N ILE A 138 -11.44 15.20 8.58
CA ILE A 138 -10.43 14.16 8.36
C ILE A 138 -11.07 12.77 8.33
N THR A 139 -12.09 12.55 9.15
CA THR A 139 -12.80 11.27 9.15
C THR A 139 -13.41 10.96 7.81
N LEU A 140 -14.17 11.91 7.26
CA LEU A 140 -14.80 11.77 5.97
C LEU A 140 -13.76 11.52 4.87
N ILE A 141 -12.65 12.26 4.88
CA ILE A 141 -11.56 12.11 3.89
C ILE A 141 -10.99 10.68 3.91
N PHE A 142 -10.70 10.12 5.10
CA PHE A 142 -10.19 8.75 5.21
C PHE A 142 -11.23 7.70 4.81
N VAL A 143 -12.51 7.93 5.11
CA VAL A 143 -13.61 7.05 4.68
C VAL A 143 -13.73 7.06 3.15
N VAL A 144 -13.63 8.23 2.51
CA VAL A 144 -13.61 8.34 1.04
C VAL A 144 -12.39 7.62 0.47
N ALA A 145 -11.19 7.82 1.05
CA ALA A 145 -9.99 7.10 0.62
C ALA A 145 -10.16 5.58 0.71
N PHE A 146 -10.79 5.09 1.77
CA PHE A 146 -11.06 3.67 1.96
C PHE A 146 -12.09 3.15 0.94
N ALA A 147 -13.18 3.88 0.71
CA ALA A 147 -14.19 3.51 -0.29
C ALA A 147 -13.59 3.41 -1.69
N GLU A 148 -12.72 4.36 -2.06
CA GLU A 148 -11.98 4.35 -3.33
C GLU A 148 -11.07 3.13 -3.46
N PHE A 149 -10.33 2.74 -2.41
CA PHE A 149 -9.55 1.50 -2.44
C PHE A 149 -10.43 0.27 -2.67
N ILE A 150 -11.54 0.15 -1.93
CA ILE A 150 -12.44 -1.00 -2.07
C ILE A 150 -13.05 -1.06 -3.46
N TRP A 151 -13.51 0.07 -3.98
CA TRP A 151 -14.06 0.15 -5.34
C TRP A 151 -13.01 -0.26 -6.38
N GLU A 152 -11.82 0.35 -6.35
CA GLU A 152 -10.76 0.08 -7.31
C GLU A 152 -10.32 -1.39 -7.27
N PHE A 153 -10.18 -1.98 -6.08
CA PHE A 153 -9.75 -3.37 -5.96
C PHE A 153 -10.84 -4.32 -6.41
N THR A 154 -12.11 -3.98 -6.21
CA THR A 154 -13.22 -4.77 -6.73
C THR A 154 -13.25 -4.73 -8.26
N HIS A 155 -13.12 -3.53 -8.84
CA HIS A 155 -13.08 -3.32 -10.28
C HIS A 155 -11.96 -4.13 -10.95
N HIS A 156 -10.75 -4.07 -10.39
CA HIS A 156 -9.61 -4.79 -10.94
C HIS A 156 -9.54 -6.28 -10.55
N TYR A 157 -10.10 -6.69 -9.41
CA TYR A 157 -10.25 -8.11 -9.07
C TYR A 157 -11.04 -8.85 -10.15
N LEU A 158 -12.03 -8.17 -10.75
CA LEU A 158 -12.87 -8.72 -11.80
C LEU A 158 -12.26 -8.62 -13.21
N TYR A 159 -10.97 -8.27 -13.36
CA TYR A 159 -10.32 -8.24 -14.68
C TYR A 159 -10.48 -9.56 -15.45
N PRO A 160 -10.25 -10.76 -14.87
CA PRO A 160 -10.40 -12.01 -15.62
C PRO A 160 -11.84 -12.25 -16.09
N GLU A 161 -12.81 -12.02 -15.22
CA GLU A 161 -14.23 -12.13 -15.54
C GLU A 161 -14.67 -11.12 -16.62
N GLY A 162 -14.18 -9.89 -16.52
CA GLY A 162 -14.41 -8.83 -17.50
C GLY A 162 -13.84 -9.18 -18.87
N LEU A 163 -12.61 -9.68 -18.94
CA LEU A 163 -11.99 -10.09 -20.20
C LEU A 163 -12.72 -11.28 -20.83
N LYS A 164 -13.14 -12.25 -20.01
CA LYS A 164 -13.91 -13.40 -20.49
C LYS A 164 -15.23 -12.96 -21.12
N LEU A 165 -15.96 -12.04 -20.46
CA LEU A 165 -17.21 -11.49 -21.00
C LEU A 165 -16.94 -10.73 -22.30
N TRP A 166 -15.92 -9.87 -22.32
CA TRP A 166 -15.52 -9.07 -23.49
C TRP A 166 -15.26 -9.93 -24.73
N ILE A 167 -14.49 -11.02 -24.59
CA ILE A 167 -14.21 -11.95 -25.69
C ILE A 167 -15.47 -12.72 -26.09
N SER A 168 -16.31 -13.11 -25.14
CA SER A 168 -17.58 -13.81 -25.44
C SER A 168 -18.56 -12.98 -26.27
N GLU A 169 -18.45 -11.65 -26.21
CA GLU A 169 -19.19 -10.71 -27.07
C GLU A 169 -18.57 -10.56 -28.47
N GLY A 170 -17.52 -11.32 -28.79
CA GLY A 170 -16.84 -11.30 -30.10
C GLY A 170 -15.85 -10.15 -30.28
N LYS A 171 -15.42 -9.49 -29.20
CA LYS A 171 -14.51 -8.34 -29.24
C LYS A 171 -13.04 -8.77 -29.14
N ASN A 172 -12.13 -7.95 -29.66
CA ASN A 172 -10.69 -8.21 -29.63
C ASN A 172 -10.12 -8.05 -28.20
N ALA A 173 -9.36 -9.05 -27.73
CA ALA A 173 -8.72 -9.04 -26.41
C ALA A 173 -7.70 -7.89 -26.24
N GLU A 174 -7.00 -7.49 -27.32
CA GLU A 174 -6.00 -6.42 -27.26
C GLU A 174 -6.59 -5.05 -26.91
N ASP A 175 -7.87 -4.84 -27.21
CA ASP A 175 -8.57 -3.60 -26.92
C ASP A 175 -9.20 -3.57 -25.51
N PHE A 176 -9.16 -4.68 -24.78
CA PHE A 176 -9.83 -4.83 -23.49
C PHE A 176 -9.43 -3.74 -22.49
N GLY A 177 -8.12 -3.58 -22.22
CA GLY A 177 -7.64 -2.66 -21.18
C GLY A 177 -8.09 -1.21 -21.40
N LYS A 178 -8.06 -0.73 -22.66
CA LYS A 178 -8.49 0.64 -23.00
C LYS A 178 -9.99 0.87 -22.82
N ASN A 179 -10.79 -0.19 -22.96
CA ASN A 179 -12.24 -0.10 -22.86
C ASN A 179 -12.73 -0.36 -21.43
N TYR A 180 -12.10 -1.30 -20.73
CA TYR A 180 -12.40 -1.65 -19.35
C TYR A 180 -11.98 -0.52 -18.41
N ASP A 181 -10.79 0.05 -18.62
CA ASP A 181 -10.29 1.22 -17.90
C ASP A 181 -10.40 2.47 -18.77
N ASN A 182 -11.63 2.78 -19.20
CA ASN A 182 -11.91 3.99 -19.98
C ASN A 182 -11.70 5.29 -19.17
N PHE A 183 -11.81 6.44 -19.83
CA PHE A 183 -11.59 7.75 -19.22
C PHE A 183 -12.39 7.99 -17.93
N SER A 184 -13.63 7.50 -17.84
CA SER A 184 -14.45 7.67 -16.63
C SER A 184 -13.88 6.86 -15.46
N ILE A 185 -13.45 5.62 -15.70
CA ILE A 185 -12.81 4.77 -14.70
C ILE A 185 -11.47 5.35 -14.26
N ILE A 186 -10.65 5.79 -15.22
CA ILE A 186 -9.37 6.47 -14.94
C ILE A 186 -9.60 7.71 -14.08
N SER A 187 -10.63 8.52 -14.40
CA SER A 187 -10.95 9.73 -13.65
C SER A 187 -11.31 9.44 -12.19
N ILE A 188 -12.07 8.38 -11.92
CA ILE A 188 -12.38 7.95 -10.54
C ILE A 188 -11.07 7.54 -9.84
N GLY A 189 -10.25 6.70 -10.47
CA GLY A 189 -8.96 6.29 -9.91
C GLY A 189 -8.02 7.47 -9.60
N VAL A 190 -7.97 8.49 -10.46
CA VAL A 190 -7.23 9.74 -10.25
C VAL A 190 -7.74 10.49 -9.02
N MET A 191 -9.06 10.64 -8.87
CA MET A 191 -9.65 11.30 -7.70
C MET A 191 -9.34 10.53 -6.42
N GLY A 192 -9.46 9.20 -6.46
CA GLY A 192 -9.04 8.31 -5.37
C GLY A 192 -7.58 8.54 -4.97
N ARG A 193 -6.66 8.63 -5.94
CA ARG A 193 -5.24 8.90 -5.66
C ARG A 193 -4.99 10.25 -5.02
N TYR A 194 -5.65 11.31 -5.46
CA TYR A 194 -5.54 12.61 -4.80
C TYR A 194 -5.95 12.52 -3.33
N VAL A 195 -7.13 11.95 -3.06
CA VAL A 195 -7.63 11.81 -1.69
C VAL A 195 -6.67 10.98 -0.85
N GLN A 196 -6.22 9.83 -1.35
CA GLN A 196 -5.30 8.92 -0.65
C GLN A 196 -3.96 9.60 -0.31
N PHE A 197 -3.29 10.21 -1.29
CA PHE A 197 -1.99 10.84 -1.05
C PHE A 197 -2.08 12.07 -0.15
N ILE A 198 -3.10 12.92 -0.34
CA ILE A 198 -3.32 14.08 0.54
C ILE A 198 -3.55 13.61 1.99
N SER A 199 -4.35 12.56 2.18
CA SER A 199 -4.63 11.98 3.50
C SER A 199 -3.36 11.50 4.20
N ILE A 200 -2.49 10.80 3.46
CA ILE A 200 -1.24 10.23 3.99
C ILE A 200 -0.23 11.33 4.31
N ILE A 201 -0.06 12.32 3.42
CA ILE A 201 0.79 13.49 3.67
C ILE A 201 0.31 14.23 4.92
N TRP A 202 -0.99 14.47 5.02
CA TRP A 202 -1.59 15.13 6.17
C TRP A 202 -1.32 14.35 7.47
N LEU A 203 -1.53 13.02 7.46
CA LEU A 203 -1.28 12.16 8.61
C LEU A 203 0.19 12.23 9.05
N SER A 204 1.11 12.18 8.09
CA SER A 204 2.54 12.31 8.33
C SER A 204 2.90 13.65 9.00
N LEU A 205 2.40 14.76 8.46
CA LEU A 205 2.64 16.09 9.03
C LEU A 205 2.03 16.23 10.43
N HIS A 206 0.85 15.66 10.65
CA HIS A 206 0.18 15.66 11.96
C HIS A 206 0.98 14.89 13.01
N LEU A 207 1.43 13.67 12.69
CA LEU A 207 2.28 12.86 13.56
C LEU A 207 3.62 13.57 13.88
N TYR A 208 4.18 14.28 12.90
CA TYR A 208 5.38 15.09 13.13
C TYR A 208 5.13 16.26 14.09
N LYS A 209 4.02 16.99 13.94
CA LYS A 209 3.63 18.07 14.86
C LYS A 209 3.43 17.56 16.29
N LEU A 210 2.91 16.35 16.45
CA LEU A 210 2.78 15.67 17.75
C LEU A 210 4.11 15.14 18.31
N ARG A 211 5.22 15.24 17.56
CA ARG A 211 6.54 14.68 17.91
C ARG A 211 6.53 13.16 18.07
N GLU A 212 5.60 12.49 17.39
CA GLU A 212 5.49 11.02 17.35
C GLU A 212 6.43 10.40 16.30
N ILE A 213 6.84 11.17 15.29
CA ILE A 213 7.83 10.76 14.28
C ILE A 213 8.92 11.83 14.09
N LYS A 214 10.06 11.44 13.52
CA LYS A 214 11.18 12.34 13.20
C LYS A 214 11.04 12.94 11.81
N ILE A 215 11.70 14.07 11.57
CA ILE A 215 11.62 14.87 10.33
C ILE A 215 11.92 14.11 9.02
N TRP A 216 12.73 13.06 9.05
CA TRP A 216 13.03 12.28 7.84
C TRP A 216 11.78 11.63 7.24
N SER A 217 10.82 11.23 8.08
CA SER A 217 9.60 10.54 7.65
C SER A 217 8.63 11.45 6.89
N PRO A 218 8.26 12.65 7.37
CA PRO A 218 7.44 13.57 6.58
C PRO A 218 8.12 14.11 5.34
N ILE A 219 9.47 14.18 5.29
CA ILE A 219 10.18 14.49 4.05
C ILE A 219 9.97 13.37 3.02
N LEU A 220 10.24 12.12 3.42
CA LEU A 220 10.09 10.96 2.53
C LEU A 220 8.64 10.79 2.04
N VAL A 221 7.69 10.78 2.97
CA VAL A 221 6.26 10.62 2.66
C VAL A 221 5.73 11.82 1.87
N GLY A 222 6.18 13.03 2.19
CA GLY A 222 5.81 14.26 1.48
C GLY A 222 6.26 14.23 0.02
N ILE A 223 7.53 13.93 -0.24
CA ILE A 223 8.08 13.86 -1.61
C ILE A 223 7.38 12.76 -2.41
N SER A 224 7.28 11.54 -1.86
CA SER A 224 6.63 10.43 -2.57
C SER A 224 5.13 10.65 -2.78
N GLY A 225 4.45 11.26 -1.82
CA GLY A 225 3.03 11.61 -1.97
C GLY A 225 2.80 12.71 -3.01
N LEU A 226 3.69 13.71 -3.08
CA LEU A 226 3.65 14.73 -4.13
C LEU A 226 3.91 14.12 -5.52
N LEU A 227 4.85 13.17 -5.64
CA LEU A 227 5.05 12.41 -6.88
C LEU A 227 3.80 11.61 -7.27
N GLY A 228 3.09 11.05 -6.29
CA GLY A 228 1.79 10.40 -6.51
C GLY A 228 0.72 11.35 -7.06
N ILE A 229 0.62 12.55 -6.50
CA ILE A 229 -0.29 13.60 -6.99
C ILE A 229 0.10 14.00 -8.42
N VAL A 230 1.39 14.27 -8.68
CA VAL A 230 1.89 14.60 -10.03
C VAL A 230 1.59 13.47 -11.02
N SER A 231 1.80 12.22 -10.62
CA SER A 231 1.51 11.06 -11.46
C SER A 231 0.02 10.95 -11.80
N ALA A 232 -0.86 11.17 -10.82
CA ALA A 232 -2.31 11.14 -11.05
C ALA A 232 -2.73 12.25 -12.03
N THR A 233 -2.15 13.45 -11.93
CA THR A 233 -2.38 14.54 -12.90
C THR A 233 -1.91 14.16 -14.30
N VAL A 234 -0.70 13.59 -14.43
CA VAL A 234 -0.16 13.17 -15.73
C VAL A 234 -1.06 12.12 -16.37
N ILE A 235 -1.50 11.12 -15.60
CA ILE A 235 -2.39 10.07 -16.10
C ILE A 235 -3.75 10.61 -16.51
N TYR A 236 -4.30 11.56 -15.75
CA TYR A 236 -5.56 12.23 -16.11
C TYR A 236 -5.44 12.98 -17.44
N VAL A 237 -4.38 13.75 -17.63
CA VAL A 237 -4.18 14.57 -18.85
C VAL A 237 -3.83 13.71 -20.07
N THR A 238 -3.17 12.57 -19.86
CA THR A 238 -2.67 11.72 -20.96
C THR A 238 -3.54 10.49 -21.22
N GLU A 239 -4.57 10.27 -20.41
CA GLU A 239 -5.45 9.09 -20.48
C GLU A 239 -4.64 7.78 -20.50
N MET A 240 -3.69 7.65 -19.56
CA MET A 240 -2.72 6.55 -19.45
C MET A 240 -1.69 6.44 -20.59
N ASN A 241 -1.73 7.31 -21.61
CA ASN A 241 -0.72 7.38 -22.67
C ASN A 241 0.49 8.23 -22.24
N ILE A 242 1.23 7.74 -21.24
CA ILE A 242 2.33 8.48 -20.61
C ILE A 242 3.46 8.76 -21.63
N PRO A 243 3.92 10.01 -21.77
CA PRO A 243 5.04 10.36 -22.63
C PRO A 243 6.32 9.62 -22.25
N LYS A 244 7.15 9.29 -23.25
CA LYS A 244 8.47 8.67 -23.04
C LYS A 244 9.31 9.47 -22.04
N GLY A 245 9.96 8.77 -21.12
CA GLY A 245 10.76 9.40 -20.06
C GLY A 245 9.97 9.79 -18.80
N PHE A 246 8.63 9.79 -18.86
CA PHE A 246 7.76 9.96 -17.69
C PHE A 246 7.15 8.64 -17.21
N GLU A 247 7.48 7.50 -17.84
CA GLU A 247 6.92 6.18 -17.52
C GLU A 247 7.13 5.77 -16.06
N PHE A 248 8.22 6.24 -15.43
CA PHE A 248 8.48 5.98 -14.01
C PHE A 248 7.40 6.55 -13.08
N LEU A 249 6.66 7.59 -13.52
CA LEU A 249 5.57 8.15 -12.73
C LEU A 249 4.47 7.13 -12.50
N PHE A 250 4.23 6.22 -13.46
CA PHE A 250 3.22 5.17 -13.34
C PHE A 250 3.36 4.37 -12.03
N LEU A 251 4.59 4.16 -11.56
CA LEU A 251 4.87 3.52 -10.27
C LEU A 251 4.10 4.21 -9.14
N PHE A 252 4.02 5.54 -9.12
CA PHE A 252 3.35 6.30 -8.07
C PHE A 252 1.83 6.38 -8.23
N PHE A 253 1.28 5.90 -9.36
CA PHE A 253 -0.16 5.79 -9.57
C PHE A 253 -0.73 4.43 -9.16
N ILE A 254 0.08 3.38 -9.05
CA ILE A 254 -0.44 2.07 -8.67
C ILE A 254 -0.99 2.08 -7.23
N PRO A 255 -2.04 1.30 -6.94
CA PRO A 255 -2.70 1.33 -5.63
C PRO A 255 -1.82 0.85 -4.46
N GLY A 256 -0.72 0.15 -4.74
CA GLY A 256 0.22 -0.32 -3.72
C GLY A 256 1.04 0.80 -3.06
N ILE A 257 1.35 1.88 -3.76
CA ILE A 257 2.23 2.94 -3.23
C ILE A 257 1.65 3.66 -2.02
N PRO A 258 0.36 4.08 -1.99
CA PRO A 258 -0.25 4.61 -0.78
C PRO A 258 -0.02 3.72 0.46
N PHE A 259 -0.15 2.39 0.33
CA PHE A 259 0.10 1.46 1.44
C PHE A 259 1.58 1.37 1.83
N LEU A 260 2.49 1.47 0.86
CA LEU A 260 3.92 1.54 1.15
C LEU A 260 4.27 2.80 1.97
N LEU A 261 3.66 3.95 1.66
CA LEU A 261 3.86 5.18 2.44
C LEU A 261 3.31 5.04 3.87
N LEU A 262 2.15 4.41 4.02
CA LEU A 262 1.58 4.09 5.34
C LEU A 262 2.48 3.11 6.12
N TYR A 263 3.06 2.11 5.46
CA TYR A 263 4.05 1.22 6.05
C TYR A 263 5.27 2.00 6.56
N TRP A 264 5.81 2.93 5.77
CA TRP A 264 6.92 3.78 6.18
C TRP A 264 6.58 4.68 7.37
N LEU A 265 5.33 5.16 7.47
CA LEU A 265 4.85 5.83 8.68
C LEU A 265 4.83 4.89 9.89
N GLY A 266 4.43 3.63 9.70
CA GLY A 266 4.53 2.58 10.72
C GLY A 266 5.96 2.40 11.22
N VAL A 267 6.93 2.27 10.31
CA VAL A 267 8.36 2.19 10.65
C VAL A 267 8.83 3.43 11.43
N ALA A 268 8.42 4.62 11.01
CA ALA A 268 8.79 5.86 11.67
C ALA A 268 8.24 5.94 13.11
N LEU A 269 7.00 5.50 13.33
CA LEU A 269 6.37 5.43 14.66
C LEU A 269 7.07 4.40 15.56
N LEU A 270 7.42 3.23 15.01
CA LEU A 270 8.07 2.17 15.78
C LEU A 270 9.52 2.51 16.12
N THR A 271 10.22 3.28 15.28
CA THR A 271 11.63 3.63 15.50
C THR A 271 11.83 4.90 16.32
N ASN A 272 10.75 5.59 16.69
CA ASN A 272 10.77 6.74 17.60
C ASN A 272 10.55 6.32 19.07
N PHE A 273 11.36 5.38 19.55
CA PHE A 273 11.31 4.95 20.95
C PHE A 273 11.65 6.11 21.91
N ARG A 274 10.72 6.46 22.80
CA ARG A 274 11.07 7.03 24.12
C ARG A 274 11.33 5.86 25.05
N LYS A 275 12.44 5.88 25.82
CA LYS A 275 12.63 4.88 26.89
C LYS A 275 11.43 4.97 27.83
N ARG A 276 10.88 3.82 28.28
CA ARG A 276 10.06 3.82 29.49
C ARG A 276 10.93 4.41 30.60
N ASP A 277 10.45 5.46 31.25
CA ASP A 277 10.90 5.72 32.61
C ASP A 277 10.50 4.48 33.40
N ILE A 278 11.48 3.64 33.74
CA ILE A 278 11.29 2.61 34.74
C ILE A 278 11.11 3.40 36.03
N ILE A 279 9.87 3.67 36.40
CA ILE A 279 9.54 4.05 37.76
C ILE A 279 9.85 2.78 38.57
N ALA A 280 11.05 2.77 39.16
CA ALA A 280 11.39 1.87 40.25
C ALA A 280 10.67 2.34 41.51
#